data_AF-A0AAD5V886-F1
#
_entry.id   AF-A0AAD5V886-F1
#
_cell.length_a   1.000
_cell.length_b   1.000
_cell.length_c   1.000
_cell.angle_alpha   90.00
_cell.angle_beta   90.00
_cell.angle_gamma   90.00
#
_symmetry.space_group_name_H-M   'P 1'
#
loop_
_entity.id
_entity.type
_entity.pdbx_description
1 polymer ?
#
loop_
_entity_poly.entity_id
_entity_poly.type
_entity_poly.pdbx_seq_one_letter_code
_entity_poly.pdbx_strand_id
1 'polypeptide(L)'
;MSARTTIQHIYPRLMAIHDLHETIAVPDPDTGFIDFPSLMRDSHLFMAGHGVYLIDNEDVVMLWIGASVSPQLLQDLFGVEDINDVNRSLTQLPRIDSLLSTQIRNILAHRQLERGGRVPKFMITRQNMDGSELEFSDLLVEDQNNAAMSYLDYLCLVHKQINIVLTGAGTLSGTSSLRGSPW
;
A
#
# COMPACT_ATOMS: atom_id res chain seq x y z
N MET A 1 10.78 15.67 8.72
CA MET A 1 10.16 14.35 9.00
C MET A 1 11.02 13.59 9.99
N SER A 2 10.41 12.82 10.90
CA SER A 2 11.17 11.90 11.77
C SER A 2 11.76 10.75 10.94
N ALA A 3 12.81 10.08 11.42
CA ALA A 3 13.39 8.93 10.73
C ALA A 3 12.34 7.85 10.42
N ARG A 4 11.45 7.58 11.37
CA ARG A 4 10.32 6.66 11.18
C ARG A 4 9.41 7.11 10.05
N THR A 5 8.94 8.36 10.08
CA THR A 5 8.06 8.91 9.04
C THR A 5 8.74 8.85 7.68
N THR A 6 10.03 9.16 7.60
CA THR A 6 10.79 9.07 6.34
C THR A 6 10.84 7.65 5.79
N ILE A 7 11.07 6.65 6.64
CA ILE A 7 11.07 5.23 6.20
C ILE A 7 9.71 4.85 5.62
N GLN A 8 8.61 5.20 6.30
CA GLN A 8 7.25 4.89 5.85
C GLN A 8 6.83 5.69 4.62
N HIS A 9 7.44 6.86 4.41
CA HIS A 9 7.22 7.66 3.21
C HIS A 9 7.94 7.06 1.98
N ILE A 10 9.13 6.46 2.19
CA ILE A 10 9.90 5.81 1.13
C ILE A 10 9.35 4.43 0.78
N TYR A 11 8.97 3.65 1.80
CA TYR A 11 8.36 2.34 1.65
C TYR A 11 7.01 2.35 2.38
N PRO A 12 5.92 2.61 1.67
CA PRO A 12 4.58 2.63 2.24
C PRO A 12 4.18 1.36 2.98
N ARG A 13 3.13 1.46 3.79
CA ARG A 13 2.53 0.30 4.45
C ARG A 13 1.33 -0.15 3.63
N LEU A 14 1.49 -1.20 2.85
CA LEU A 14 0.39 -1.87 2.16
C LEU A 14 -0.16 -3.03 3.01
N MET A 15 -1.48 -3.17 3.04
CA MET A 15 -2.16 -4.30 3.70
C MET A 15 -3.41 -4.73 2.94
N ALA A 16 -3.66 -6.05 2.91
CA ALA A 16 -4.89 -6.63 2.41
C ALA A 16 -5.97 -6.56 3.50
N ILE A 17 -7.01 -5.76 3.28
CA ILE A 17 -8.08 -5.58 4.28
C ILE A 17 -9.30 -6.47 4.03
N HIS A 18 -9.37 -7.09 2.85
CA HIS A 18 -10.48 -7.96 2.46
C HIS A 18 -10.42 -9.36 3.12
N ASP A 19 -9.28 -9.74 3.68
CA ASP A 19 -9.01 -11.05 4.31
C ASP A 19 -8.63 -10.89 5.79
N LEU A 20 -9.25 -9.93 6.49
CA LEU A 20 -9.00 -9.72 7.91
C LEU A 20 -9.75 -10.78 8.74
N HIS A 21 -9.02 -11.43 9.64
CA HIS A 21 -9.62 -12.29 10.66
C HIS A 21 -10.44 -11.45 11.64
N GLU A 22 -11.50 -12.02 12.20
CA GLU A 22 -12.49 -11.31 13.04
C GLU A 22 -11.88 -10.69 14.31
N THR A 23 -10.77 -11.24 14.79
CA THR A 23 -10.05 -10.78 15.99
C THR A 23 -9.05 -9.65 15.72
N ILE A 24 -8.74 -9.37 14.46
CA ILE A 24 -7.75 -8.35 14.09
C ILE A 24 -8.38 -6.97 14.16
N ALA A 25 -7.61 -5.97 14.60
CA ALA A 25 -8.01 -4.58 14.70
C ALA A 25 -9.27 -4.35 15.56
N VAL A 26 -9.56 -5.26 16.48
CA VAL A 26 -10.57 -5.14 17.52
C VAL A 26 -9.92 -5.43 18.87
N PRO A 27 -10.39 -4.81 19.97
CA PRO A 27 -9.86 -5.09 21.29
C PRO A 27 -10.27 -6.49 21.73
N ASP A 28 -9.28 -7.27 22.17
CA ASP A 28 -9.50 -8.55 22.80
C ASP A 28 -10.38 -8.37 24.07
N PRO A 29 -11.47 -9.14 24.24
CA PRO A 29 -12.38 -9.00 25.38
C PRO A 29 -11.74 -9.25 26.75
N ASP A 30 -10.74 -10.13 26.82
CA ASP A 30 -10.11 -10.56 28.06
C ASP A 30 -8.91 -9.69 28.42
N THR A 31 -8.11 -9.31 27.42
CA THR A 31 -6.82 -8.61 27.64
C THR A 31 -6.86 -7.12 27.28
N GLY A 32 -7.80 -6.70 26.43
CA GLY A 32 -7.91 -5.34 25.91
C GLY A 32 -6.83 -4.96 24.90
N PHE A 33 -5.90 -5.87 24.55
CA PHE A 33 -4.91 -5.63 23.51
C PHE A 33 -5.55 -5.70 22.12
N ILE A 34 -4.96 -4.96 21.17
CA ILE A 34 -5.40 -4.94 19.77
C ILE A 34 -4.25 -5.44 18.91
N ASP A 35 -4.49 -6.54 18.21
CA ASP A 35 -3.59 -7.03 17.17
C ASP A 35 -3.87 -6.31 15.85
N PHE A 36 -2.81 -6.01 15.09
CA PHE A 36 -2.90 -5.33 13.80
C PHE A 36 -2.53 -6.26 12.65
N PRO A 37 -3.10 -6.06 11.45
CA PRO A 37 -2.82 -6.93 10.32
C PRO A 37 -1.36 -6.86 9.89
N SER A 38 -0.87 -7.97 9.35
CA SER A 38 0.44 -8.04 8.71
C SER A 38 0.48 -7.14 7.47
N LEU A 39 1.63 -6.53 7.26
CA LEU A 39 1.90 -5.76 6.04
C LEU A 39 2.29 -6.71 4.91
N MET A 40 1.98 -6.32 3.69
CA MET A 40 2.42 -6.98 2.47
C MET A 40 3.45 -6.13 1.75
N ARG A 41 4.10 -6.73 0.74
CA ARG A 41 5.07 -6.05 -0.11
C ARG A 41 4.37 -5.11 -1.09
N ASP A 42 5.00 -3.97 -1.36
CA ASP A 42 4.47 -2.90 -2.24
C ASP A 42 4.62 -3.25 -3.73
N SER A 43 3.94 -4.31 -4.16
CA SER A 43 3.91 -4.78 -5.55
C SER A 43 2.54 -5.35 -5.93
N HIS A 44 2.10 -5.06 -7.15
CA HIS A 44 0.94 -5.63 -7.79
C HIS A 44 0.99 -7.17 -7.87
N LEU A 45 2.19 -7.77 -7.84
CA LEU A 45 2.36 -9.23 -7.84
C LEU A 45 1.59 -9.93 -6.71
N PHE A 46 1.42 -9.26 -5.58
CA PHE A 46 0.76 -9.80 -4.39
C PHE A 46 -0.71 -9.36 -4.28
N MET A 47 -1.20 -8.61 -5.26
CA MET A 47 -2.57 -8.10 -5.29
C MET A 47 -3.46 -8.94 -6.22
N ALA A 48 -4.75 -8.96 -5.92
CA ALA A 48 -5.77 -9.65 -6.69
C ALA A 48 -6.90 -8.68 -7.07
N GLY A 49 -7.47 -8.86 -8.26
CA GLY A 49 -8.55 -8.01 -8.77
C GLY A 49 -9.87 -8.10 -7.99
N HIS A 50 -10.02 -9.06 -7.08
CA HIS A 50 -11.18 -9.16 -6.17
C HIS A 50 -10.88 -8.63 -4.76
N GLY A 51 -9.63 -8.21 -4.51
CA GLY A 51 -9.19 -7.74 -3.22
C GLY A 51 -9.44 -6.24 -3.00
N VAL A 52 -9.40 -5.86 -1.73
CA VAL A 52 -9.35 -4.47 -1.28
C VAL A 52 -8.07 -4.27 -0.47
N TYR A 53 -7.35 -3.19 -0.76
CA TYR A 53 -6.04 -2.92 -0.20
C TYR A 53 -5.94 -1.50 0.32
N LEU A 54 -5.32 -1.34 1.48
CA LEU A 54 -5.04 -0.04 2.09
C LEU A 54 -3.53 0.21 2.03
N ILE A 55 -3.12 1.30 1.40
CA ILE A 55 -1.73 1.76 1.37
C ILE A 55 -1.60 3.09 2.10
N ASP A 56 -0.50 3.25 2.82
CA ASP A 56 -0.28 4.40 3.70
C ASP A 56 1.19 4.81 3.70
N ASN A 57 1.50 5.97 3.12
CA ASN A 57 2.85 6.54 3.04
C ASN A 57 3.07 7.73 3.98
N GLU A 58 2.27 7.80 5.05
CA GLU A 58 2.20 8.90 6.03
C GLU A 58 1.54 10.19 5.54
N ASP A 59 1.65 10.55 4.27
CA ASP A 59 1.06 11.78 3.70
C ASP A 59 -0.30 11.54 3.07
N VAL A 60 -0.44 10.39 2.42
CA VAL A 60 -1.63 9.92 1.75
C VAL A 60 -1.94 8.50 2.22
N VAL A 61 -3.22 8.26 2.46
CA VAL A 61 -3.78 6.93 2.65
C VAL A 61 -4.69 6.68 1.47
N MET A 62 -4.42 5.64 0.70
CA MET A 62 -5.28 5.24 -0.41
C MET A 62 -5.91 3.89 -0.14
N LEU A 63 -7.21 3.80 -0.43
CA LEU A 63 -7.97 2.58 -0.44
C LEU A 63 -8.18 2.15 -1.89
N TRP A 64 -7.47 1.11 -2.32
CA TRP A 64 -7.60 0.54 -3.65
C TRP A 64 -8.62 -0.59 -3.65
N ILE A 65 -9.55 -0.55 -4.59
CA ILE A 65 -10.66 -1.50 -4.74
C ILE A 65 -10.49 -2.21 -6.08
N GLY A 66 -10.36 -3.53 -6.04
CA GLY A 66 -10.27 -4.35 -7.24
C GLY A 66 -11.56 -4.36 -8.06
N ALA A 67 -11.43 -4.47 -9.38
CA ALA A 67 -12.55 -4.40 -10.32
C ALA A 67 -13.56 -5.54 -10.17
N SER A 68 -13.16 -6.65 -9.55
CA SER A 68 -13.99 -7.84 -9.29
C SER A 68 -14.24 -8.05 -7.79
N VAL A 69 -14.22 -6.97 -7.00
CA VAL A 69 -14.53 -7.02 -5.56
C VAL A 69 -15.94 -7.57 -5.33
N SER A 70 -16.12 -8.35 -4.27
CA SER A 70 -17.45 -8.88 -3.93
C SER A 70 -18.41 -7.77 -3.47
N PRO A 71 -19.70 -7.82 -3.84
CA PRO A 71 -20.71 -6.88 -3.35
C PRO A 71 -20.81 -6.84 -1.81
N GLN A 72 -20.56 -7.97 -1.15
CA GLN A 72 -20.56 -8.05 0.32
C GLN A 72 -19.51 -7.11 0.94
N LEU A 73 -18.28 -7.10 0.40
CA LEU A 73 -17.23 -6.20 0.87
C LEU A 73 -17.60 -4.73 0.61
N LEU A 74 -18.23 -4.42 -0.52
CA LEU A 74 -18.70 -3.07 -0.81
C LEU A 74 -19.79 -2.62 0.16
N GLN A 75 -20.72 -3.51 0.49
CA GLN A 75 -21.78 -3.25 1.45
C GLN A 75 -21.19 -3.01 2.85
N ASP A 76 -20.24 -3.86 3.27
CA ASP A 76 -19.62 -3.75 4.60
C ASP A 76 -18.73 -2.51 4.73
N LEU A 77 -18.11 -2.03 3.65
CA LEU A 77 -17.22 -0.87 3.67
C LEU A 77 -17.92 0.46 3.40
N PHE A 78 -18.86 0.47 2.46
CA PHE A 78 -19.45 1.69 1.90
C PHE A 78 -20.98 1.72 1.97
N GLY A 79 -21.62 0.58 2.25
CA GLY A 79 -23.09 0.45 2.24
C GLY A 79 -23.70 0.49 0.83
N VAL A 80 -22.93 0.09 -0.18
CA VAL A 80 -23.36 0.04 -1.59
C VAL A 80 -23.18 -1.36 -2.18
N GLU A 81 -23.98 -1.71 -3.18
CA GLU A 81 -23.95 -3.03 -3.82
C GLU A 81 -23.02 -3.09 -5.04
N ASP A 82 -22.74 -1.95 -5.67
CA ASP A 82 -21.94 -1.85 -6.90
C ASP A 82 -20.76 -0.88 -6.75
N ILE A 83 -19.62 -1.23 -7.36
CA ILE A 83 -18.39 -0.42 -7.33
C ILE A 83 -18.57 0.96 -8.00
N ASN A 84 -19.53 1.06 -8.94
CA ASN A 84 -19.90 2.31 -9.59
C ASN A 84 -20.53 3.31 -8.62
N ASP A 85 -21.23 2.83 -7.58
CA ASP A 85 -21.92 3.66 -6.59
C ASP A 85 -20.99 4.17 -5.47
N VAL A 86 -19.74 3.69 -5.44
CA VAL A 86 -18.74 4.15 -4.47
C VAL A 86 -18.40 5.62 -4.72
N ASN A 87 -18.65 6.46 -3.71
CA ASN A 87 -18.34 7.88 -3.77
C ASN A 87 -16.83 8.13 -3.60
N ARG A 88 -16.13 8.39 -4.70
CA ARG A 88 -14.68 8.69 -4.71
C ARG A 88 -14.27 9.98 -3.98
N SER A 89 -15.21 10.91 -3.76
CA SER A 89 -14.93 12.20 -3.10
C SER A 89 -14.89 12.06 -1.57
N LEU A 90 -15.06 10.86 -1.05
CA LEU A 90 -14.95 10.57 0.38
C LEU A 90 -13.52 10.84 0.87
N THR A 91 -13.41 11.71 1.86
CA THR A 91 -12.15 12.04 2.55
C THR A 91 -11.95 11.24 3.84
N GLN A 92 -12.85 10.30 4.13
CA GLN A 92 -12.80 9.37 5.25
C GLN A 92 -13.74 8.20 4.97
N LEU A 93 -13.48 7.06 5.61
CA LEU A 93 -14.37 5.90 5.52
C LEU A 93 -15.74 6.21 6.15
N PRO A 94 -16.87 5.88 5.49
CA PRO A 94 -18.19 6.07 6.07
C PRO A 94 -18.36 5.18 7.30
N ARG A 95 -19.24 5.62 8.22
CA ARG A 95 -19.56 4.84 9.41
C ARG A 95 -20.64 3.82 9.09
N ILE A 96 -20.19 2.66 8.60
CA ILE A 96 -21.04 1.49 8.42
C ILE A 96 -20.95 0.60 9.66
N ASP A 97 -22.08 0.08 10.11
CA ASP A 97 -22.17 -0.86 11.24
C ASP A 97 -21.84 -2.29 10.76
N SER A 98 -20.58 -2.50 10.38
CA SER A 98 -20.02 -3.79 10.02
C SER A 98 -18.72 -4.01 10.79
N LEU A 99 -18.35 -5.28 10.96
CA LEU A 99 -17.08 -5.65 11.59
C LEU A 99 -15.91 -5.06 10.80
N LEU A 100 -15.90 -5.26 9.48
CA LEU A 100 -14.83 -4.79 8.59
C LEU A 100 -14.65 -3.27 8.62
N SER A 101 -15.74 -2.51 8.56
CA SER A 101 -15.72 -1.04 8.71
C SER A 101 -15.11 -0.63 10.06
N THR A 102 -15.44 -1.35 11.14
CA THR A 102 -14.91 -1.07 12.48
C THR A 102 -13.41 -1.38 12.55
N GLN A 103 -12.98 -2.53 12.01
CA GLN A 103 -11.58 -2.92 11.95
C GLN A 103 -10.73 -1.87 11.21
N ILE A 104 -11.17 -1.43 10.03
CA ILE A 104 -10.41 -0.44 9.24
C ILE A 104 -10.38 0.91 9.93
N ARG A 105 -11.49 1.35 10.54
CA ARG A 105 -11.50 2.58 11.34
C ARG A 105 -10.54 2.52 12.52
N ASN A 106 -10.44 1.36 13.18
CA ASN A 106 -9.48 1.15 14.27
C ASN A 106 -8.03 1.17 13.77
N ILE A 107 -7.74 0.56 12.61
CA ILE A 107 -6.43 0.65 11.96
C ILE A 107 -6.08 2.12 11.68
N LEU A 108 -6.97 2.86 11.01
CA LEU A 108 -6.74 4.26 10.67
C LEU A 108 -6.55 5.14 11.92
N ALA A 109 -7.36 4.92 12.97
CA ALA A 109 -7.23 5.63 14.23
C ALA A 109 -5.89 5.33 14.92
N HIS A 110 -5.46 4.07 14.95
CA HIS A 110 -4.16 3.68 15.49
C HIS A 110 -3.02 4.36 14.72
N ARG A 111 -3.06 4.34 13.38
CA ARG A 111 -2.06 5.02 12.54
C ARG A 111 -2.06 6.53 12.74
N GLN A 112 -3.21 7.15 12.97
CA GLN A 112 -3.28 8.58 13.29
C GLN A 112 -2.60 8.89 14.64
N LEU A 113 -2.81 8.05 15.66
CA LEU A 113 -2.12 8.19 16.95
C LEU A 113 -0.61 8.01 16.82
N GLU A 114 -0.18 7.01 16.07
CA GLU A 114 1.23 6.77 15.74
C GLU A 114 1.90 7.99 15.10
N ARG A 115 1.14 8.81 14.38
CA ARG A 115 1.58 10.04 13.70
C ARG A 115 1.46 11.31 14.54
N GLY A 116 1.14 11.20 15.83
CA GLY A 116 0.94 12.36 16.70
C GLY A 116 -0.33 13.16 16.36
N GLY A 117 -1.36 12.50 15.83
CA GLY A 117 -2.67 13.11 15.56
C GLY A 117 -2.86 13.65 14.14
N ARG A 118 -1.80 13.68 13.31
CA ARG A 118 -1.90 14.15 11.92
C ARG A 118 -2.78 13.23 11.08
N VAL A 119 -3.76 13.81 10.39
CA VAL A 119 -4.64 13.11 9.45
C VAL A 119 -4.07 13.25 8.04
N PRO A 120 -3.67 12.14 7.37
CA PRO A 120 -3.25 12.16 5.98
C PRO A 120 -4.45 12.37 5.04
N LYS A 121 -4.17 12.71 3.78
CA LYS A 121 -5.19 12.75 2.73
C LYS A 121 -5.71 11.33 2.50
N PHE A 122 -7.01 11.09 2.69
CA PHE A 122 -7.63 9.81 2.35
C PHE A 122 -8.19 9.86 0.93
N MET A 123 -7.93 8.82 0.14
CA MET A 123 -8.45 8.69 -1.22
C MET A 123 -8.96 7.28 -1.47
N ILE A 124 -9.97 7.16 -2.33
CA ILE A 124 -10.48 5.89 -2.82
C ILE A 124 -10.12 5.80 -4.30
N THR A 125 -9.60 4.63 -4.69
CA THR A 125 -9.17 4.35 -6.06
C THR A 125 -9.80 3.04 -6.51
N ARG A 126 -10.57 3.06 -7.60
CA ARG A 126 -11.16 1.86 -8.19
C ARG A 126 -10.37 1.44 -9.42
N GLN A 127 -10.02 0.16 -9.47
CA GLN A 127 -9.25 -0.44 -10.54
C GLN A 127 -9.93 -0.24 -11.91
N ASN A 128 -9.17 0.20 -12.91
CA ASN A 128 -9.60 0.47 -14.29
C ASN A 128 -10.70 1.55 -14.44
N MET A 129 -10.96 2.35 -13.40
CA MET A 129 -12.02 3.37 -13.43
C MET A 129 -11.50 4.77 -13.13
N ASP A 130 -10.58 4.89 -12.17
CA ASP A 130 -10.14 6.18 -11.65
C ASP A 130 -8.68 6.47 -12.01
N GLY A 131 -8.39 7.70 -12.44
CA GLY A 131 -7.00 8.13 -12.75
C GLY A 131 -6.07 8.13 -11.54
N SER A 132 -6.61 8.13 -10.31
CA SER A 132 -5.84 7.97 -9.07
C SER A 132 -5.19 6.58 -8.95
N GLU A 133 -5.53 5.64 -9.83
CA GLU A 133 -4.82 4.37 -9.96
C GLU A 133 -3.36 4.57 -10.37
N LEU A 134 -3.06 5.61 -11.15
CA LEU A 134 -1.67 5.97 -11.47
C LEU A 134 -0.91 6.38 -10.20
N GLU A 135 -1.52 7.23 -9.36
CA GLU A 135 -0.92 7.64 -8.08
C GLU A 135 -0.76 6.45 -7.12
N PHE A 136 -1.69 5.49 -7.14
CA PHE A 136 -1.57 4.27 -6.36
C PHE A 136 -0.42 3.38 -6.88
N SER A 137 -0.30 3.22 -8.21
CA SER A 137 0.80 2.48 -8.84
C SER A 137 2.15 3.11 -8.52
N ASP A 138 2.22 4.44 -8.36
CA ASP A 138 3.45 5.13 -7.96
C ASP A 138 3.90 4.76 -6.53
N LEU A 139 2.97 4.34 -5.67
CA LEU A 139 3.26 3.90 -4.30
C LEU A 139 3.74 2.44 -4.23
N LEU A 140 3.61 1.66 -5.32
CA LEU A 140 4.09 0.28 -5.39
C LEU A 140 5.57 0.24 -5.77
N VAL A 141 6.40 0.65 -4.81
CA VAL A 141 7.82 0.95 -5.01
C VAL A 141 8.69 -0.25 -5.42
N GLU A 142 8.15 -1.47 -5.35
CA GLU A 142 8.86 -2.66 -5.80
C GLU A 142 8.62 -2.99 -7.28
N ASP A 143 7.57 -2.43 -7.88
CA ASP A 143 7.23 -2.62 -9.28
C ASP A 143 8.03 -1.70 -10.20
N GLN A 144 7.99 -2.01 -11.50
CA GLN A 144 8.55 -1.13 -12.51
C GLN A 144 7.68 0.12 -12.62
N ASN A 145 8.27 1.31 -12.46
CA ASN A 145 7.54 2.56 -12.56
C ASN A 145 8.34 3.64 -13.30
N ASN A 146 7.70 4.39 -14.21
CA ASN A 146 8.26 5.61 -14.82
C ASN A 146 9.74 5.49 -15.25
N ALA A 147 10.10 4.41 -15.96
CA ALA A 147 11.44 4.03 -16.43
C ALA A 147 12.42 3.46 -15.36
N ALA A 148 12.07 3.53 -14.08
CA ALA A 148 12.77 2.82 -13.00
C ALA A 148 12.65 1.30 -13.14
N MET A 149 13.70 0.58 -12.75
CA MET A 149 13.68 -0.89 -12.70
C MET A 149 12.83 -1.38 -11.53
N SER A 150 12.19 -2.54 -11.68
CA SER A 150 11.58 -3.23 -10.54
C SER A 150 12.65 -3.60 -9.50
N TYR A 151 12.23 -3.82 -8.25
CA TYR A 151 13.13 -4.24 -7.19
C TYR A 151 13.87 -5.55 -7.53
N LEU A 152 13.18 -6.51 -8.16
CA LEU A 152 13.78 -7.78 -8.57
C LEU A 152 14.84 -7.59 -9.67
N ASP A 153 14.55 -6.74 -10.66
CA ASP A 153 15.52 -6.42 -11.73
C ASP A 153 16.74 -5.69 -11.17
N TYR A 154 16.51 -4.79 -10.20
CA TYR A 154 17.59 -4.08 -9.52
C TYR A 154 18.52 -5.04 -8.76
N LEU A 155 17.98 -6.01 -8.02
CA LEU A 155 18.80 -7.03 -7.36
C LEU A 155 19.61 -7.85 -8.36
N CYS A 156 19.01 -8.23 -9.49
CA CYS A 156 19.71 -8.91 -10.58
C CYS A 156 20.84 -8.06 -11.16
N LEU A 157 20.61 -6.75 -11.34
CA LEU A 157 21.62 -5.81 -11.81
C LEU A 157 22.80 -5.71 -10.84
N VAL A 158 22.53 -5.49 -9.55
CA VAL A 158 23.55 -5.41 -8.50
C VAL A 158 24.37 -6.70 -8.44
N HIS A 159 23.71 -7.87 -8.48
CA HIS A 159 24.38 -9.16 -8.51
C HIS A 159 25.32 -9.30 -9.72
N LYS A 160 24.86 -8.91 -10.94
CA LYS A 160 25.70 -8.91 -12.15
C LYS A 160 26.92 -8.00 -12.00
N GLN A 161 26.73 -6.80 -11.46
CA GLN A 161 27.81 -5.83 -11.25
C GLN A 161 28.87 -6.37 -10.27
N ILE A 162 28.44 -6.97 -9.16
CA ILE A 162 29.35 -7.59 -8.19
C ILE A 162 30.14 -8.72 -8.85
N ASN A 163 29.47 -9.59 -9.61
CA ASN A 163 30.14 -10.71 -10.28
C ASN A 163 31.20 -10.26 -11.29
N ILE A 164 30.93 -9.23 -12.10
CA ILE A 164 31.89 -8.67 -13.07
C ILE A 164 33.19 -8.24 -12.39
N VAL A 165 33.07 -7.60 -11.23
CA VAL A 165 34.21 -7.13 -10.44
C VAL A 165 34.98 -8.32 -9.85
N LEU A 166 34.27 -9.31 -9.31
CA LEU A 166 34.88 -10.49 -8.71
C LEU A 166 35.61 -11.38 -9.73
N THR A 167 35.10 -11.51 -10.95
CA THR A 167 35.73 -12.31 -12.01
C THR A 167 36.88 -11.59 -12.74
N GLY A 168 37.31 -10.43 -12.24
CA GLY A 168 38.46 -9.68 -12.77
C GLY A 168 38.21 -9.00 -14.12
N ALA A 169 36.95 -8.87 -14.55
CA ALA A 169 36.58 -8.30 -15.84
C ALA A 169 36.32 -6.78 -15.80
N GLY A 170 36.45 -6.12 -14.63
CA GLY A 170 36.32 -4.67 -14.51
C GLY A 170 36.67 -4.12 -13.12
N THR A 171 36.96 -2.82 -13.05
CA THR A 171 37.10 -2.06 -11.79
C THR A 171 35.80 -1.31 -11.47
N LEU A 172 35.46 -1.17 -10.18
CA LEU A 172 34.35 -0.32 -9.70
C LEU A 172 34.59 1.19 -9.93
N SER A 173 35.73 1.57 -10.51
CA SER A 173 36.15 2.95 -10.67
C SER A 173 35.61 3.56 -11.98
N GLY A 174 34.51 4.30 -11.85
CA GLY A 174 34.27 5.48 -12.68
C GLY A 174 33.21 5.34 -13.77
N THR A 175 32.10 6.04 -13.57
CA THR A 175 31.29 6.65 -14.63
C THR A 175 30.69 5.71 -15.69
N SER A 176 29.91 4.70 -15.28
CA SER A 176 28.57 4.65 -15.87
C SER A 176 27.77 5.70 -15.11
N SER A 177 27.70 6.89 -15.69
CA SER A 177 26.91 8.00 -15.17
C SER A 177 25.58 7.47 -14.60
N LEU A 178 25.19 7.97 -13.44
CA LEU A 178 23.79 7.87 -12.96
C LEU A 178 22.79 8.36 -14.03
N ARG A 179 23.28 9.05 -15.08
CA ARG A 179 22.62 9.51 -16.30
C ARG A 179 22.48 8.46 -17.42
N GLY A 180 22.99 7.23 -17.24
CA GLY A 180 22.95 6.15 -18.25
C GLY A 180 22.34 4.83 -17.76
N SER A 181 22.03 4.73 -16.48
CA SER A 181 21.05 3.78 -15.96
C SER A 181 19.65 4.29 -16.29
N PRO A 182 18.67 3.45 -16.66
CA PRO A 182 17.40 3.88 -17.25
C PRO A 182 16.45 4.63 -16.30
N TRP A 183 16.90 5.01 -15.10
CA TRP A 183 16.11 5.81 -14.16
C TRP A 183 15.87 7.22 -14.70
#